data_AF-M7BH67-F1
#
_entry.id   AF-M7BH67-F1
#
_cell.length_a   1.000
_cell.length_b   1.000
_cell.length_c   1.000
_cell.angle_alpha   90.00
_cell.angle_beta   90.00
_cell.angle_gamma   90.00
#
_symmetry.space_group_name_H-M   'P 1'
#
loop_
_entity.id
_entity.type
_entity.pdbx_description
1 polymer ?
#
loop_
_entity_poly.entity_id
_entity_poly.type
_entity_poly.pdbx_seq_one_letter_code
_entity_poly.pdbx_strand_id
1 'polypeptide(L)'
;MDSTKKVINTSDDGGFLLRVGLNDNKAGMQGLDKEKINKIIMEATKGSRFYENELKKDQQVNQRIEKMMQLKDKITSQQLLKAQLQGLGYERPYTVEGNKGSEKTMDIRNGAVYENVSVVQKKHFCIGIQIL
;
A
#
# COMPACT_ATOMS: atom_id res chain seq x y z
N MET A 1 -23.70 9.14 11.15
CA MET A 1 -23.74 8.72 9.74
C MET A 1 -22.58 7.80 9.52
N ASP A 2 -22.92 6.61 9.04
CA ASP A 2 -22.19 5.38 9.28
C ASP A 2 -20.88 5.29 8.48
N SER A 3 -19.97 4.54 9.06
CA SER A 3 -18.59 4.36 8.64
C SER A 3 -18.52 3.76 7.25
N THR A 4 -17.84 4.41 6.31
CA THR A 4 -17.41 3.79 5.05
C THR A 4 -16.27 2.81 5.34
N LYS A 5 -16.57 1.73 6.07
CA LYS A 5 -15.80 0.49 5.99
C LYS A 5 -16.04 -0.05 4.60
N LYS A 6 -15.22 0.39 3.65
CA LYS A 6 -15.03 -0.36 2.41
C LYS A 6 -14.37 -1.66 2.83
N VAL A 7 -15.20 -2.66 3.12
CA VAL A 7 -14.79 -4.05 3.25
C VAL A 7 -14.17 -4.39 1.90
N ILE A 8 -12.85 -4.36 1.84
CA ILE A 8 -12.10 -4.94 0.75
C ILE A 8 -12.34 -6.44 0.93
N ASN A 9 -13.27 -6.97 0.14
CA ASN A 9 -13.49 -8.40 0.06
C ASN A 9 -12.19 -9.02 -0.44
N THR A 10 -11.41 -9.57 0.49
CA THR A 10 -10.26 -10.43 0.21
C THR A 10 -10.81 -11.79 -0.18
N SER A 11 -11.34 -11.89 -1.40
CA SER A 11 -11.22 -13.15 -2.14
C SER A 11 -9.73 -13.35 -2.45
N ASP A 12 -9.24 -14.58 -2.40
CA ASP A 12 -7.81 -14.92 -2.52
C ASP A 12 -7.10 -14.35 -3.78
N ASP A 13 -7.86 -13.90 -4.79
CA ASP A 13 -7.37 -13.18 -5.98
C ASP A 13 -7.01 -11.68 -5.75
N GLY A 14 -7.50 -11.07 -4.66
CA GLY A 14 -7.36 -9.64 -4.41
C GLY A 14 -5.95 -9.22 -4.02
N GLY A 15 -5.21 -10.08 -3.31
CA GLY A 15 -3.83 -9.81 -2.87
C GLY A 15 -2.86 -9.69 -4.05
N PHE A 16 -2.97 -10.62 -4.99
CA PHE A 16 -2.13 -10.64 -6.19
C PHE A 16 -2.36 -9.42 -7.10
N LEU A 17 -3.61 -8.99 -7.25
CA LEU A 17 -3.97 -7.78 -8.00
C LEU A 17 -3.38 -6.49 -7.40
N LEU A 18 -3.07 -6.44 -6.10
CA LEU A 18 -2.39 -5.29 -5.49
C LEU A 18 -0.91 -5.20 -5.87
N ARG A 19 -0.29 -6.32 -6.28
CA ARG A 19 1.11 -6.38 -6.71
C ARG A 19 1.27 -6.13 -8.21
N VAL A 20 0.42 -6.78 -9.01
CA VAL A 20 0.54 -6.76 -10.47
C VAL A 20 -0.40 -5.76 -11.12
N GLY A 21 -1.55 -5.47 -10.50
CA GLY A 21 -2.55 -4.56 -11.02
C GLY A 21 -2.20 -3.08 -10.83
N LEU A 22 -3.08 -2.23 -11.35
CA LEU A 22 -2.98 -0.78 -11.27
C LEU A 22 -3.11 -0.29 -9.82
N ASN A 23 -2.08 0.42 -9.35
CA ASN A 23 -2.10 1.19 -8.11
C ASN A 23 -2.53 2.64 -8.38
N ASP A 24 -3.75 2.98 -7.96
CA ASP A 24 -4.34 4.31 -8.15
C ASP A 24 -4.04 5.30 -7.00
N ASN A 25 -3.25 4.91 -6.01
CA ASN A 25 -2.86 5.79 -4.90
C ASN A 25 -1.83 6.87 -5.29
N LYS A 26 -1.65 7.12 -6.59
CA LYS A 26 -0.76 8.14 -7.15
C LYS A 26 -1.58 9.36 -7.58
N ALA A 27 -1.00 10.55 -7.45
CA ALA A 27 -1.64 11.79 -7.88
C ALA A 27 -1.99 11.73 -9.38
N GLY A 28 -3.22 12.13 -9.72
CA GLY A 28 -3.70 12.17 -11.10
C GLY A 28 -4.22 10.85 -11.69
N MET A 29 -4.37 9.78 -10.88
CA MET A 29 -4.91 8.48 -11.34
C MET A 29 -6.37 8.22 -10.94
N GLN A 30 -7.09 9.27 -10.53
CA GLN A 30 -8.50 9.17 -10.14
C GLN A 30 -9.42 9.00 -11.36
N GLY A 31 -10.47 8.19 -11.24
CA GLY A 31 -11.47 7.99 -12.30
C GLY A 31 -11.09 6.99 -13.40
N LEU A 32 -9.99 6.24 -13.22
CA LEU A 32 -9.61 5.17 -14.15
C LEU A 32 -10.41 3.89 -13.91
N ASP A 33 -10.77 3.20 -15.00
CA ASP A 33 -11.37 1.88 -14.96
C ASP A 33 -10.31 0.82 -14.61
N LYS A 34 -10.21 0.51 -13.32
CA LYS A 34 -9.24 -0.46 -12.80
C LYS A 34 -9.45 -1.86 -13.36
N GLU A 35 -10.69 -2.28 -13.58
CA GLU A 35 -10.97 -3.66 -14.00
C GLU A 35 -10.45 -3.89 -15.41
N LYS A 36 -10.74 -2.96 -16.32
CA LYS A 36 -10.25 -3.04 -17.70
C LYS A 36 -8.72 -2.99 -17.76
N ILE A 37 -8.10 -2.08 -17.00
CA ILE A 37 -6.63 -1.95 -16.97
C ILE A 37 -5.98 -3.20 -16.37
N ASN A 38 -6.52 -3.72 -15.26
CA ASN A 38 -6.01 -4.92 -14.62
C ASN A 38 -6.13 -6.16 -15.52
N LYS A 39 -7.20 -6.29 -16.31
CA LYS A 39 -7.34 -7.36 -17.31
C LYS A 39 -6.22 -7.31 -18.33
N ILE A 40 -5.95 -6.13 -18.90
CA ILE A 40 -4.87 -5.95 -19.88
C ILE A 40 -3.50 -6.28 -19.25
N ILE A 41 -3.23 -5.81 -18.03
CA ILE A 41 -1.97 -6.12 -17.35
C ILE A 41 -1.85 -7.63 -17.08
N MET A 42 -2.93 -8.28 -16.64
CA MET A 42 -2.95 -9.71 -16.37
C MET A 42 -2.65 -10.51 -17.64
N GLU A 43 -3.32 -10.18 -18.74
CA GLU A 43 -3.10 -10.83 -20.04
C GLU A 43 -1.67 -10.64 -20.54
N ALA A 44 -1.11 -9.44 -20.39
CA ALA A 44 0.24 -9.12 -20.86
C ALA A 44 1.35 -9.74 -19.98
N THR A 45 1.10 -9.94 -18.69
CA THR A 45 2.13 -10.43 -17.74
C THR A 45 2.07 -11.93 -17.51
N LYS A 46 0.92 -12.58 -17.76
CA LYS A 46 0.72 -14.02 -17.54
C LYS A 46 1.74 -14.86 -18.32
N GLY A 47 2.35 -15.82 -17.64
CA GLY A 47 3.37 -16.71 -18.22
C GLY A 47 4.79 -16.13 -18.27
N SER A 48 5.00 -14.91 -17.77
CA SER A 48 6.35 -14.37 -17.57
C SER A 48 7.00 -14.89 -16.28
N ARG A 49 8.34 -14.85 -16.22
CA ARG A 49 9.09 -15.13 -14.97
C ARG A 49 8.72 -14.16 -13.85
N PHE A 50 8.38 -12.92 -14.22
CA PHE A 50 7.89 -11.90 -13.29
C PHE A 50 6.58 -12.33 -12.62
N TYR A 51 5.64 -12.87 -13.39
CA TYR A 51 4.35 -13.34 -12.89
C TYR A 51 4.50 -14.43 -11.82
N GLU A 52 5.32 -15.44 -12.10
CA GLU A 52 5.58 -16.52 -11.12
C GLU A 52 6.26 -16.00 -9.86
N ASN A 53 7.15 -15.02 -9.99
CA ASN A 53 7.83 -14.41 -8.85
C ASN A 53 6.86 -13.60 -7.97
N GLU A 54 6.00 -12.78 -8.57
CA GLU A 54 4.98 -12.04 -7.79
C GLU A 54 3.98 -12.98 -7.12
N LEU A 55 3.64 -14.11 -7.76
CA LEU A 55 2.77 -15.11 -7.15
C LEU A 55 3.42 -15.73 -5.90
N LYS A 56 4.72 -16.05 -5.96
CA LYS A 56 5.47 -16.53 -4.80
C LYS A 56 5.53 -15.49 -3.67
N LYS A 57 5.74 -14.21 -4.01
CA LYS A 57 5.76 -13.13 -3.01
C LYS A 57 4.40 -12.91 -2.37
N ASP A 58 3.32 -13.05 -3.13
CA ASP A 58 1.95 -12.97 -2.60
C ASP A 58 1.70 -14.06 -1.56
N GLN A 59 2.04 -15.31 -1.89
CA GLN A 59 1.94 -16.43 -0.95
C GLN A 59 2.74 -16.19 0.34
N GLN A 60 3.95 -15.64 0.25
CA GLN A 60 4.77 -15.31 1.42
C GLN A 60 4.11 -14.23 2.30
N VAL A 61 3.49 -13.22 1.70
CA VAL A 61 2.76 -12.19 2.43
C VAL A 61 1.53 -12.79 3.12
N ASN A 62 0.76 -13.63 2.41
CA ASN A 62 -0.42 -14.28 2.99
C ASN A 62 -0.05 -15.18 4.18
N GLN A 63 1.02 -15.97 4.08
CA GLN A 63 1.56 -16.74 5.21
C GLN A 63 1.96 -15.85 6.39
N ARG A 64 2.52 -14.66 6.13
CA ARG A 64 2.87 -13.71 7.18
C ARG A 64 1.63 -13.14 7.86
N ILE A 65 0.58 -12.83 7.09
CA ILE A 65 -0.71 -12.36 7.61
C ILE A 65 -1.35 -13.45 8.50
N GLU A 66 -1.38 -14.69 8.03
CA GLU A 66 -1.91 -15.83 8.81
C GLU A 66 -1.18 -16.00 10.13
N LYS A 67 0.16 -15.96 10.12
CA LYS A 67 0.97 -16.02 11.36
C LYS A 67 0.62 -14.88 12.31
N MET A 68 0.44 -13.66 11.81
CA MET A 68 0.04 -12.51 12.63
C MET A 68 -1.38 -12.66 13.18
N MET A 69 -2.31 -13.21 12.40
CA MET A 69 -3.69 -13.48 12.86
C MET A 69 -3.71 -14.55 13.96
N GLN A 70 -2.97 -15.64 13.80
CA GLN A 70 -2.84 -16.67 14.84
C GLN A 70 -2.20 -16.13 16.12
N LEU A 71 -1.22 -15.23 16.00
CA LEU A 71 -0.63 -14.56 17.16
C LEU A 71 -1.66 -13.65 17.84
N LYS A 72 -2.42 -12.89 17.07
CA LYS A 72 -3.49 -12.02 17.59
C LYS A 72 -4.52 -12.84 18.38
N ASP A 73 -4.95 -13.99 17.88
CA ASP A 73 -5.96 -14.83 18.55
C ASP A 73 -5.45 -15.47 19.85
N LYS A 74 -4.13 -15.65 19.98
CA LYS A 74 -3.48 -16.17 21.19
C LYS A 74 -3.31 -15.10 22.28
N ILE A 75 -3.45 -13.82 21.95
CA ILE A 75 -3.32 -12.73 22.94
C ILE A 75 -4.54 -12.76 23.85
N THR A 76 -4.31 -12.94 25.15
CA THR A 76 -5.38 -12.89 26.14
C THR A 76 -5.71 -11.46 26.52
N SER A 77 -6.95 -11.22 26.97
CA SER A 77 -7.39 -9.89 27.43
C SER A 77 -6.53 -9.35 28.58
N GLN A 78 -5.97 -10.22 29.42
CA GLN A 78 -5.04 -9.83 30.49
C GLN A 78 -3.68 -9.37 29.96
N GLN A 79 -3.15 -10.03 28.91
CA GLN A 79 -1.92 -9.59 28.25
C GLN A 79 -2.13 -8.28 27.51
N LEU A 80 -3.30 -8.10 26.87
CA LEU A 80 -3.69 -6.85 26.23
C LEU A 80 -3.81 -5.71 27.26
N LEU A 81 -4.50 -5.95 28.37
CA LEU A 81 -4.63 -4.98 29.46
C LEU A 81 -3.27 -4.65 30.07
N LYS A 82 -2.41 -5.66 30.28
CA LYS A 82 -1.04 -5.46 30.76
C LYS A 82 -0.20 -4.65 29.77
N ALA A 83 -0.32 -4.89 28.46
CA ALA A 83 0.37 -4.10 27.44
C ALA A 83 -0.15 -2.66 27.38
N GLN A 84 -1.46 -2.46 27.52
CA GLN A 84 -2.06 -1.12 27.64
C GLN A 84 -1.55 -0.40 28.88
N LEU A 85 -1.55 -1.06 30.05
CA LEU A 85 -1.06 -0.51 31.31
C LEU A 85 0.46 -0.31 31.31
N GLN A 86 1.25 -1.17 30.67
CA GLN A 86 2.70 -1.00 30.52
C GLN A 86 3.05 0.14 29.55
N GLY A 87 2.25 0.34 28.49
CA GLY A 87 2.31 1.54 27.66
C GLY A 87 1.91 2.83 28.39
N LEU A 88 1.21 2.71 29.52
CA LEU A 88 0.89 3.82 30.44
C LEU A 88 1.92 3.93 31.59
N GLY A 89 2.62 2.85 31.95
CA GLY A 89 3.52 2.74 33.11
C GLY A 89 5.00 2.95 32.79
N TYR A 90 5.43 2.80 31.54
CA TYR A 90 6.51 3.62 31.02
C TYR A 90 5.85 4.91 30.56
N GLU A 91 6.30 6.06 31.08
CA GLU A 91 5.99 7.35 30.44
C GLU A 91 6.12 7.14 28.94
N ARG A 92 5.00 7.32 28.21
CA ARG A 92 4.85 7.64 26.78
C ARG A 92 3.58 7.01 26.16
N PRO A 93 2.37 7.44 26.54
CA PRO A 93 1.56 8.12 25.56
C PRO A 93 2.14 9.53 25.46
N TYR A 94 2.94 9.83 24.43
CA TYR A 94 2.91 11.21 23.98
C TYR A 94 1.44 11.46 23.65
N THR A 95 0.77 12.26 24.47
CA THR A 95 -0.49 12.85 24.07
C THR A 95 -0.17 13.58 22.78
N VAL A 96 -0.55 13.02 21.63
CA VAL A 96 -0.38 13.67 20.32
C VAL A 96 -1.22 14.98 20.27
N GLU A 97 -2.05 15.19 21.28
CA GLU A 97 -2.83 16.39 21.54
C GLU A 97 -2.06 17.47 22.34
N GLY A 98 -0.86 17.19 22.85
CA GLY A 98 -0.04 18.16 23.56
C GLY A 98 0.52 19.22 22.61
N ASN A 99 0.01 20.46 22.73
CA ASN A 99 0.42 21.66 21.99
C ASN A 99 0.73 21.40 20.51
N LYS A 100 -0.32 21.26 19.69
CA LYS A 100 -0.19 21.38 18.23
C LYS A 100 0.37 22.78 17.93
N GLY A 101 1.68 22.86 17.71
CA GLY A 101 2.31 24.08 17.25
C GLY A 101 1.60 24.56 15.98
N SER A 102 1.26 25.84 15.91
CA SER A 102 0.68 26.44 14.70
C SER A 102 1.73 26.70 13.61
N GLU A 103 2.92 26.09 13.74
CA GLU A 103 4.02 26.27 12.82
C GLU A 103 3.64 25.66 11.47
N LYS A 104 3.53 26.54 10.47
CA LYS A 104 3.09 26.14 9.13
C LYS A 104 4.31 25.62 8.37
N THR A 105 4.31 24.34 8.07
CA THR A 105 5.26 23.74 7.13
C THR A 105 4.69 23.79 5.72
N MET A 106 5.54 24.03 4.72
CA MET A 106 5.16 23.98 3.30
C MET A 106 5.94 22.87 2.61
N ASP A 107 5.22 21.81 2.19
CA ASP A 107 5.79 20.73 1.40
C ASP A 107 5.58 20.99 -0.09
N ILE A 108 6.67 21.28 -0.80
CA ILE A 108 6.67 21.42 -2.27
C ILE A 108 7.03 20.08 -2.89
N ARG A 109 6.13 19.52 -3.71
CA ARG A 109 6.39 18.32 -4.52
C ARG A 109 6.34 18.67 -5.99
N ASN A 110 7.43 18.42 -6.71
CA ASN A 110 7.46 18.54 -8.16
C ASN A 110 6.73 17.34 -8.79
N GLY A 111 5.69 17.60 -9.57
CA GLY A 111 4.95 16.55 -10.28
C GLY A 111 5.75 16.01 -11.46
N ALA A 112 5.68 14.69 -11.69
CA ALA A 112 6.19 14.01 -12.90
C ALA A 112 7.58 14.50 -13.37
N VAL A 113 8.53 14.59 -12.43
CA VAL A 113 9.79 15.34 -12.61
C VAL A 113 10.56 14.89 -13.86
N TYR A 114 10.74 13.58 -14.03
CA TYR A 114 11.53 13.02 -15.13
C TYR A 114 10.82 13.17 -16.48
N GLU A 115 9.49 13.01 -16.51
CA GLU A 115 8.72 13.23 -17.74
C GLU A 115 8.80 14.69 -18.16
N ASN A 116 8.58 15.62 -17.23
CA ASN A 116 8.57 17.05 -17.52
C ASN A 116 9.94 17.55 -18.00
N VAL A 117 11.04 17.09 -17.39
CA VAL A 117 12.40 17.42 -17.86
C VAL A 117 12.67 16.86 -19.27
N SER A 118 12.19 15.66 -19.57
CA SER A 118 12.33 15.03 -20.90
C SER A 118 11.52 15.76 -21.98
N VAL A 119 10.29 16.16 -21.66
CA VAL A 119 9.41 16.95 -22.54
C VAL A 119 10.05 18.30 -22.86
N VAL A 120 10.59 18.99 -21.85
CA VAL A 120 11.31 20.27 -22.02
C VAL A 120 12.55 20.09 -22.91
N GLN A 121 13.24 18.95 -22.80
CA GLN A 121 14.39 18.61 -23.64
C GLN A 121 14.01 18.06 -25.03
N LYS A 122 12.72 17.97 -25.40
CA LYS A 122 12.20 17.37 -26.65
C LYS A 122 12.76 15.97 -26.95
N LYS A 123 13.09 15.20 -25.91
CA LYS A 123 13.55 13.81 -26.07
C LYS A 123 12.34 12.89 -25.90
N HIS A 124 12.06 12.06 -26.91
CA HIS A 124 11.15 10.93 -26.73
C HIS A 124 11.78 9.97 -25.71
N PHE A 125 11.13 9.77 -24.56
CA PHE A 125 11.60 8.83 -23.55
C PHE A 125 10.48 7.85 -23.19
N CYS A 126 10.71 6.57 -23.47
CA CYS A 126 10.05 5.48 -22.75
C CYS A 126 10.71 5.41 -21.38
N ILE A 127 9.99 5.76 -20.31
CA ILE A 127 10.47 5.54 -18.95
C ILE A 127 10.58 4.03 -18.79
N GLY A 128 11.81 3.51 -18.77
CA GLY A 128 12.08 2.09 -18.75
C GLY A 128 11.38 1.42 -17.57
N ILE A 129 10.30 0.68 -17.85
CA ILE A 129 9.86 -0.40 -16.99
C ILE A 129 10.88 -1.50 -17.22
N GLN A 130 11.91 -1.54 -16.37
CA GLN A 130 12.88 -2.63 -16.37
C GLN A 130 12.14 -3.88 -15.87
N ILE A 131 11.53 -4.63 -16.78
CA ILE A 131 11.06 -6.00 -16.51
C ILE A 131 12.31 -6.88 -16.57
N LEU A 132 12.89 -7.17 -15.41
CA LEU A 132 13.82 -8.28 -15.20
C LEU A 132 13.15 -9.31 -14.28
#